data_AF-A0A0D2XC00-F1
#
_entry.id   AF-A0A0D2XC00-F1
#
_cell.length_a   1.000
_cell.length_b   1.000
_cell.length_c   1.000
_cell.angle_alpha   90.00
_cell.angle_beta   90.00
_cell.angle_gamma   90.00
#
_symmetry.space_group_name_H-M   'P 1'
#
loop_
_entity.id
_entity.type
_entity.pdbx_description
1 polymer ?
#
loop_
_entity_poly.entity_id
_entity_poly.type
_entity_poly.pdbx_seq_one_letter_code
_entity_poly.pdbx_strand_id
1 'polypeptide(L)'
;MTTRKLPNIIITGTPGVGKTTHCEALAERTGLRHLSVNQVVKDKECHEGWSDEFHSFIVDEDKLLDAIEDDVKAGGCIIDWHACDLFPKSWIDLVVVLRVDSSTHYDRLITRNLPRVQASKKTSTLRSWRFSSKKPMRLSTRRLLLS
;
A
#
# COMPACT_ATOMS: atom_id res chain seq x y z
N MET A 1 10.01 -21.04 16.55
CA MET A 1 9.83 -19.79 15.78
C MET A 1 11.09 -19.57 14.97
N THR A 2 11.03 -19.66 13.65
CA THR A 2 12.15 -19.28 12.79
C THR A 2 12.29 -17.76 12.88
N THR A 3 13.24 -17.29 13.69
CA THR A 3 13.52 -15.87 13.86
C THR A 3 14.17 -15.34 12.59
N ARG A 4 13.43 -14.52 11.84
CA ARG A 4 13.94 -13.78 10.70
C ARG A 4 15.12 -12.90 11.16
N LYS A 5 16.21 -12.89 10.40
CA LYS A 5 17.42 -12.10 10.74
C LYS A 5 17.29 -10.63 10.37
N LEU A 6 16.55 -10.33 9.31
CA LEU A 6 16.33 -8.98 8.81
C LEU A 6 14.84 -8.60 8.93
N PRO A 7 14.55 -7.32 9.22
CA PRO A 7 13.19 -6.88 9.47
C PRO A 7 12.37 -6.76 8.18
N ASN A 8 11.06 -6.87 8.33
CA ASN A 8 10.07 -6.51 7.31
C ASN A 8 9.35 -5.24 7.74
N ILE A 9 9.36 -4.25 6.85
CA ILE A 9 8.84 -2.91 7.09
C ILE A 9 7.76 -2.62 6.06
N ILE A 10 6.55 -2.28 6.50
CA ILE A 10 5.52 -1.73 5.62
C ILE A 10 5.66 -0.22 5.56
N ILE A 11 5.72 0.33 4.34
CA ILE A 11 5.55 1.76 4.09
C ILE A 11 4.15 1.97 3.53
N THR A 12 3.32 2.67 4.29
CA THR A 12 1.92 2.92 3.93
C THR A 12 1.56 4.40 4.00
N GLY A 13 0.36 4.74 3.58
CA GLY A 13 -0.09 6.13 3.41
C GLY A 13 -0.90 6.30 2.13
N THR A 14 -1.61 7.43 2.05
CA THR A 14 -2.50 7.71 0.92
C THR A 14 -1.74 7.66 -0.42
N PRO A 15 -2.37 7.20 -1.52
CA PRO A 15 -1.76 7.25 -2.85
C PRO A 15 -1.27 8.67 -3.18
N GLY A 16 -0.12 8.80 -3.86
CA GLY A 16 0.44 10.10 -4.25
C GLY A 16 1.32 10.81 -3.20
N VAL A 17 1.51 10.26 -1.99
CA VAL A 17 2.41 10.84 -0.96
C VAL A 17 3.91 10.61 -1.22
N GLY A 18 4.26 9.78 -2.21
CA GLY A 18 5.66 9.46 -2.55
C GLY A 18 6.22 8.20 -1.89
N LYS A 19 5.36 7.23 -1.54
CA LYS A 19 5.79 5.94 -0.93
C LYS A 19 6.84 5.22 -1.76
N THR A 20 6.54 4.96 -3.03
CA THR A 20 7.42 4.19 -3.92
C THR A 20 8.82 4.80 -4.03
N THR A 21 8.91 6.11 -4.28
CA THR A 21 10.20 6.83 -4.30
C THR A 21 10.95 6.74 -2.97
N HIS A 22 10.23 6.81 -1.84
CA HIS A 22 10.83 6.64 -0.51
C HIS A 22 11.32 5.20 -0.28
N CYS A 23 10.56 4.20 -0.73
CA CYS A 23 10.91 2.78 -0.61
C CYS A 23 12.14 2.43 -1.45
N GLU A 24 12.24 2.95 -2.68
CA GLU A 24 13.42 2.77 -3.54
C GLU A 24 14.69 3.33 -2.90
N ALA A 25 14.65 4.58 -2.43
CA ALA A 25 15.77 5.21 -1.74
C ALA A 25 16.12 4.49 -0.42
N LEU A 26 15.13 3.95 0.29
CA LEU A 26 15.37 3.19 1.51
C LEU A 26 16.02 1.84 1.20
N ALA A 27 15.57 1.14 0.16
CA ALA A 27 16.15 -0.12 -0.28
C ALA A 27 17.63 0.04 -0.66
N GLU A 28 17.96 1.07 -1.45
CA GLU A 28 19.34 1.38 -1.84
C GLU A 28 20.24 1.63 -0.62
N ARG A 29 19.76 2.36 0.39
CA ARG A 29 20.54 2.73 1.58
C ARG A 29 20.66 1.63 2.63
N THR A 30 19.71 0.71 2.68
CA THR A 30 19.65 -0.32 3.73
C THR A 30 20.01 -1.71 3.24
N GLY A 31 20.00 -1.95 1.92
CA GLY A 31 20.14 -3.28 1.33
C GLY A 31 18.89 -4.16 1.49
N LEU A 32 17.79 -3.63 2.05
CA LEU A 32 16.51 -4.33 2.11
C LEU A 32 15.88 -4.39 0.71
N ARG A 33 15.10 -5.44 0.46
CA ARG A 33 14.43 -5.64 -0.83
C ARG A 33 13.14 -4.82 -0.91
N HIS A 34 13.02 -3.98 -1.92
CA HIS A 34 11.77 -3.28 -2.21
C HIS A 34 10.76 -4.24 -2.85
N LEU A 35 9.64 -4.46 -2.17
CA LEU A 35 8.48 -5.22 -2.65
C LEU A 35 7.34 -4.25 -2.92
N SER A 36 7.12 -3.92 -4.20
CA SER A 36 5.96 -3.15 -4.63
C SER A 36 4.76 -4.07 -4.82
N VAL A 37 3.76 -3.96 -3.93
CA VAL A 37 2.54 -4.79 -4.03
C VAL A 37 1.79 -4.54 -5.34
N ASN A 38 1.81 -3.30 -5.83
CA ASN A 38 1.20 -2.97 -7.12
C ASN A 38 1.85 -3.73 -8.28
N GLN A 39 3.17 -3.90 -8.24
CA GLN A 39 3.90 -4.63 -9.27
C GLN A 39 3.63 -6.14 -9.15
N VAL A 40 3.64 -6.68 -7.93
CA VAL A 40 3.32 -8.09 -7.67
C VAL A 40 1.93 -8.45 -8.18
N VAL A 41 0.91 -7.62 -7.90
CA VAL A 41 -0.47 -7.85 -8.35
C VAL A 41 -0.56 -7.90 -9.88
N LYS A 42 0.21 -7.08 -10.59
CA LYS A 42 0.23 -7.07 -12.06
C LYS A 42 0.99 -8.27 -12.61
N ASP A 43 2.19 -8.54 -12.11
CA ASP A 43 3.09 -9.56 -12.66
C ASP A 43 2.62 -10.98 -12.36
N LYS A 44 1.96 -11.18 -11.21
CA LYS A 44 1.45 -12.49 -10.77
C LYS A 44 -0.06 -12.61 -10.89
N GLU A 45 -0.70 -11.64 -11.57
CA GLU A 45 -2.15 -11.61 -11.83
C GLU A 45 -3.00 -11.84 -10.55
N CYS A 46 -2.57 -11.27 -9.42
CA CYS A 46 -3.26 -11.40 -8.12
C CYS A 46 -4.47 -10.46 -8.05
N HIS A 47 -5.38 -10.53 -9.02
CA HIS A 47 -6.56 -9.69 -9.10
C HIS A 47 -7.77 -10.46 -9.64
N GLU A 48 -8.96 -10.10 -9.16
CA GLU A 48 -10.24 -10.69 -9.60
C GLU A 48 -10.86 -9.95 -10.79
N GLY A 49 -10.24 -8.87 -11.23
CA GLY A 49 -10.70 -8.07 -12.37
C GLY A 49 -10.37 -6.59 -12.23
N TRP A 50 -10.85 -5.83 -13.21
CA TRP A 50 -10.70 -4.39 -13.27
C TRP A 50 -11.97 -3.70 -12.79
N SER A 51 -11.81 -2.64 -12.00
CA SER A 51 -12.91 -1.75 -11.62
C SER A 51 -12.86 -0.46 -12.43
N ASP A 52 -13.83 -0.26 -13.31
CA ASP A 52 -13.96 0.96 -14.10
C ASP A 52 -14.31 2.18 -13.23
N GLU A 53 -15.05 2.00 -12.14
CA GLU A 53 -15.43 3.08 -11.21
C GLU A 53 -14.19 3.74 -10.57
N PHE A 54 -13.20 2.92 -10.22
CA PHE A 54 -12.00 3.36 -9.50
C PHE A 54 -10.75 3.39 -10.38
N HIS A 55 -10.88 2.97 -11.65
CA HIS A 55 -9.79 2.80 -12.61
C HIS A 55 -8.61 2.03 -12.00
N SER A 56 -8.90 0.88 -11.39
CA SER A 56 -7.95 0.07 -10.63
C SER A 56 -8.28 -1.41 -10.64
N PHE A 57 -7.26 -2.26 -10.47
CA PHE A 57 -7.46 -3.67 -10.20
C PHE A 57 -8.12 -3.91 -8.84
N ILE A 58 -9.03 -4.89 -8.80
CA ILE A 58 -9.59 -5.46 -7.59
C ILE A 58 -8.64 -6.56 -7.13
N VAL A 59 -7.92 -6.32 -6.04
CA VAL A 59 -6.86 -7.24 -5.58
C VAL A 59 -7.49 -8.51 -5.02
N ASP A 60 -6.98 -9.65 -5.46
CA ASP A 60 -7.23 -10.96 -4.86
C ASP A 60 -6.26 -11.13 -3.68
N GLU A 61 -6.79 -10.92 -2.47
CA GLU A 61 -6.01 -10.83 -1.24
C GLU A 61 -5.31 -12.16 -0.90
N ASP A 62 -5.98 -13.29 -1.11
CA ASP A 62 -5.44 -14.62 -0.81
C ASP A 62 -4.30 -14.95 -1.78
N LYS A 63 -4.51 -14.76 -3.09
CA LYS A 63 -3.45 -14.96 -4.08
C LYS A 63 -2.25 -14.05 -3.85
N LEU A 64 -2.48 -12.80 -3.44
CA LEU A 64 -1.40 -11.87 -3.14
C LEU A 64 -0.57 -12.36 -1.95
N LEU A 65 -1.21 -12.84 -0.88
CA LEU A 65 -0.52 -13.37 0.28
C LEU A 65 0.32 -14.60 -0.06
N ASP A 66 -0.26 -15.56 -0.79
CA ASP A 66 0.46 -16.75 -1.28
C ASP A 66 1.66 -16.35 -2.15
N ALA A 67 1.48 -15.37 -3.03
CA ALA A 67 2.49 -14.90 -3.95
C ALA A 67 3.71 -14.24 -3.28
N ILE A 68 3.57 -13.68 -2.07
CA ILE A 68 4.65 -12.97 -1.36
C ILE A 68 5.13 -13.71 -0.12
N GLU A 69 4.53 -14.84 0.22
CA GLU A 69 4.75 -15.52 1.49
C GLU A 69 6.22 -15.90 1.71
N ASP A 70 6.84 -16.60 0.76
CA ASP A 70 8.24 -17.05 0.87
C ASP A 70 9.20 -15.87 1.01
N ASP A 71 8.94 -14.85 0.21
CA ASP A 71 9.63 -13.58 0.12
C ASP A 71 9.63 -12.82 1.46
N VAL A 72 8.46 -12.71 2.09
CA VAL A 72 8.29 -12.02 3.36
C VAL A 72 8.78 -12.90 4.52
N LYS A 73 8.60 -14.21 4.46
CA LYS A 73 9.11 -15.16 5.46
C LYS A 73 10.64 -15.22 5.49
N ALA A 74 11.32 -14.99 4.38
CA ALA A 74 12.78 -14.86 4.34
C ALA A 74 13.28 -13.64 5.14
N GLY A 75 12.45 -12.59 5.25
CA GLY A 75 12.79 -11.35 5.93
C GLY A 75 13.51 -10.33 5.02
N GLY A 76 13.71 -9.12 5.53
CA GLY A 76 14.46 -8.09 4.82
C GLY A 76 13.68 -7.33 3.74
N CYS A 77 12.36 -7.23 3.86
CA CYS A 77 11.50 -6.60 2.86
C CYS A 77 11.02 -5.20 3.27
N ILE A 78 11.01 -4.28 2.31
CA ILE A 78 10.27 -3.01 2.36
C ILE A 78 9.01 -3.19 1.51
N ILE A 79 7.85 -3.30 2.15
CA ILE A 79 6.56 -3.55 1.51
C ILE A 79 5.89 -2.20 1.22
N ASP A 80 5.81 -1.81 -0.05
CA ASP A 80 5.10 -0.61 -0.50
C ASP A 80 3.64 -0.94 -0.82
N TRP A 81 2.74 -0.57 0.09
CA TRP A 81 1.31 -0.65 -0.17
C TRP A 81 0.50 0.36 0.64
N HIS A 82 -0.62 0.80 0.06
CA HIS A 82 -1.51 1.79 0.68
C HIS A 82 -2.41 1.19 1.78
N ALA A 83 -2.37 -0.12 1.96
CA ALA A 83 -3.17 -0.89 2.91
C ALA A 83 -2.23 -1.84 3.68
N CYS A 84 -2.46 -2.04 4.98
CA CYS A 84 -1.53 -2.79 5.83
C CYS A 84 -2.18 -3.85 6.72
N ASP A 85 -3.51 -3.89 6.77
CA ASP A 85 -4.33 -4.76 7.61
C ASP A 85 -4.60 -6.13 6.99
N LEU A 86 -4.17 -6.37 5.74
CA LEU A 86 -4.18 -7.70 5.13
C LEU A 86 -3.10 -8.63 5.71
N PHE A 87 -1.93 -8.09 6.08
CA PHE A 87 -0.78 -8.93 6.39
C PHE A 87 -0.89 -9.57 7.78
N PRO A 88 -0.50 -10.85 7.92
CA PRO A 88 -0.35 -11.47 9.23
C PRO A 88 0.61 -10.67 10.13
N LYS A 89 0.24 -10.47 11.40
CA LYS A 89 1.09 -9.74 12.37
C LYS A 89 2.48 -10.37 12.53
N SER A 90 2.59 -11.68 12.31
CA SER A 90 3.86 -12.42 12.40
C SER A 90 4.81 -12.11 11.25
N TRP A 91 4.36 -11.44 10.18
CA TRP A 91 5.18 -11.11 9.01
C TRP A 91 5.85 -9.76 9.13
N ILE A 92 5.31 -8.84 9.94
CA ILE A 92 5.63 -7.42 9.91
C ILE A 92 6.25 -6.99 11.23
N ASP A 93 7.42 -6.36 11.18
CA ASP A 93 8.12 -5.89 12.37
C ASP A 93 7.92 -4.38 12.60
N LEU A 94 7.66 -3.62 11.53
CA LEU A 94 7.38 -2.18 11.61
C LEU A 94 6.39 -1.72 10.53
N VAL A 95 5.51 -0.79 10.89
CA VAL A 95 4.64 -0.07 9.94
C VAL A 95 4.95 1.42 10.02
N VAL A 96 5.31 2.02 8.89
CA VAL A 96 5.59 3.45 8.76
C VAL A 96 4.50 4.09 7.91
N VAL A 97 3.81 5.09 8.45
CA VAL A 97 2.73 5.81 7.74
C VAL A 97 3.26 7.15 7.25
N LEU A 98 3.47 7.28 5.94
CA LEU A 98 3.83 8.56 5.31
C LEU A 98 2.62 9.49 5.25
N ARG A 99 2.85 10.75 5.62
CA ARG A 99 1.85 11.82 5.67
C ARG A 99 2.39 13.04 4.93
N VAL A 100 1.55 13.66 4.13
CA VAL A 100 1.84 14.90 3.40
C VAL A 100 0.72 15.89 3.67
N ASP A 101 1.04 17.18 3.70
CA ASP A 101 0.04 18.24 3.87
C ASP A 101 -0.95 18.28 2.69
N SER A 102 -2.20 18.59 2.98
CA SER A 102 -3.30 18.43 2.02
C SER A 102 -3.17 19.34 0.79
N SER A 103 -2.55 20.50 0.93
CA SER A 103 -2.30 21.46 -0.17
C SER A 103 -1.34 20.86 -1.20
N THR A 104 -0.15 20.45 -0.75
CA THR A 104 0.87 19.81 -1.59
C THR A 104 0.43 18.46 -2.17
N HIS A 105 -0.49 17.73 -1.52
CA HIS A 105 -1.04 16.47 -2.04
C HIS A 105 -1.97 16.70 -3.25
N TYR A 106 -2.83 17.72 -3.19
CA TYR A 106 -3.75 18.08 -4.27
C TYR A 106 -3.00 18.55 -5.53
N ASP A 107 -2.01 19.42 -5.36
CA ASP A 107 -1.21 19.95 -6.48
C ASP A 107 -0.43 18.84 -7.20
N ARG A 108 0.11 17.88 -6.45
CA ARG A 108 0.80 16.70 -6.99
C ARG A 108 -0.12 15.74 -7.74
N LEU A 109 -1.40 15.65 -7.38
CA LEU A 109 -2.39 14.81 -8.07
C LEU A 109 -2.88 15.47 -9.37
N ILE A 110 -3.09 16.78 -9.38
CA ILE A 110 -3.47 17.54 -10.58
C ILE A 110 -2.35 17.52 -11.63
N THR A 111 -1.09 17.62 -11.21
CA THR A 111 0.07 17.60 -12.11
C THR A 111 0.23 16.25 -12.85
N ARG A 112 -0.39 15.16 -12.35
CA ARG A 112 -0.41 13.83 -12.98
C ARG A 112 -1.61 13.58 -13.89
N ASN A 113 -2.33 14.62 -14.32
CA ASN A 113 -3.52 14.54 -15.19
C ASN A 113 -4.70 13.74 -14.62
N LEU A 114 -4.86 13.65 -13.30
CA LEU A 114 -6.07 13.07 -12.71
C LEU A 114 -7.24 14.07 -12.77
N PRO A 115 -8.45 13.66 -13.18
CA PRO A 115 -9.63 14.53 -13.20
C PRO A 115 -9.92 15.12 -11.81
N ARG A 116 -10.27 16.42 -11.73
CA ARG A 116 -10.49 17.17 -10.47
C ARG A 116 -11.43 16.46 -9.48
N VAL A 117 -12.46 15.76 -9.99
CA VAL A 117 -13.42 15.01 -9.17
C VAL A 117 -12.75 13.83 -8.46
N GLN A 118 -11.85 13.11 -9.13
CA GLN A 118 -11.12 11.98 -8.56
C GLN A 118 -10.05 12.44 -7.56
N ALA A 119 -9.35 13.54 -7.87
CA ALA A 119 -8.41 14.18 -6.94
C ALA A 119 -9.13 14.59 -5.64
N SER A 120 -10.27 15.26 -5.74
CA SER A 120 -11.09 15.65 -4.57
C SER A 120 -11.56 14.45 -3.75
N LYS A 121 -11.97 13.34 -4.37
CA LYS A 121 -12.35 12.10 -3.67
C LYS A 121 -11.16 11.53 -2.89
N LYS A 122 -9.99 11.37 -3.54
CA LYS A 122 -8.75 10.87 -2.89
C LYS A 122 -8.26 11.78 -1.75
N THR A 123 -8.44 13.10 -1.87
CA THR A 123 -8.15 14.07 -0.79
C THR A 123 -9.20 13.99 0.34
N SER A 124 -10.47 13.74 0.05
CA SER A 124 -11.52 13.62 1.09
C SER A 124 -11.39 12.36 1.96
N THR A 125 -10.79 11.28 1.44
CA THR A 125 -10.44 10.07 2.22
C THR A 125 -9.48 10.39 3.40
N LEU A 126 -8.74 11.51 3.35
CA LEU A 126 -7.90 12.01 4.46
C LEU A 126 -8.71 12.30 5.74
N ARG A 127 -10.01 12.61 5.63
CA ARG A 127 -10.87 12.89 6.80
C ARG A 127 -11.46 11.62 7.42
N SER A 128 -11.78 10.62 6.60
CA SER A 128 -12.34 9.33 7.07
C SER A 128 -11.32 8.53 7.89
N TRP A 129 -10.05 8.46 7.43
CA TRP A 129 -8.96 7.81 8.17
C TRP A 129 -8.60 8.49 9.50
N ARG A 130 -8.91 9.79 9.66
CA ARG A 130 -8.66 10.54 10.91
C ARG A 130 -9.63 10.16 12.04
N PHE A 131 -10.75 9.50 11.75
CA PHE A 131 -11.80 9.20 12.73
C PHE A 131 -11.93 7.72 13.12
N SER A 132 -11.33 6.79 12.38
CA SER A 132 -11.47 5.34 12.64
C SER A 132 -10.28 4.78 13.44
N SER A 133 -10.10 5.25 14.69
CA SER A 133 -9.13 4.69 15.64
C SER A 133 -9.77 4.03 16.86
N LYS A 134 -11.11 3.90 16.92
CA LYS A 134 -11.82 3.38 18.10
C LYS A 134 -13.02 2.45 17.89
N LYS A 135 -13.27 1.88 16.69
CA LYS A 135 -14.25 0.79 16.55
C LYS A 135 -13.77 -0.28 15.56
N PRO A 136 -14.04 -1.58 15.82
CA PRO A 136 -13.72 -2.64 14.89
C PRO A 136 -14.62 -2.47 13.66
N MET A 137 -14.04 -2.03 12.56
CA MET A 137 -14.72 -1.96 11.28
C MET A 137 -14.87 -3.37 10.72
N ARG A 138 -16.08 -3.93 10.81
CA ARG A 138 -16.54 -4.88 9.78
C ARG A 138 -16.78 -4.07 8.51
N LEU A 139 -15.86 -4.13 7.55
CA LEU A 139 -16.11 -3.61 6.20
C LEU A 139 -15.87 -4.72 5.18
N SER A 140 -16.97 -5.13 4.56
CA SER A 140 -17.06 -5.98 3.38
C SER A 140 -16.58 -5.23 2.13
N THR A 141 -15.36 -4.69 2.15
CA THR A 141 -14.90 -3.74 1.12
C THR A 141 -13.65 -4.29 0.45
N ARG A 142 -13.86 -4.87 -0.73
CA ARG A 142 -12.78 -5.28 -1.65
C ARG A 142 -11.81 -4.10 -1.83
N ARG A 143 -10.52 -4.32 -1.57
CA ARG A 143 -9.48 -3.29 -1.70
C ARG A 143 -9.18 -3.02 -3.18
N LEU A 144 -9.02 -1.73 -3.48
CA LEU A 144 -8.80 -1.23 -4.83
C LEU A 144 -7.34 -0.79 -4.99
N LEU A 145 -6.69 -1.25 -6.05
CA LEU A 145 -5.30 -0.93 -6.36
C LEU A 145 -5.16 0.48 -6.97
N LEU A 146 -5.08 1.52 -6.15
CA LEU A 146 -4.95 2.88 -6.66
C LEU A 146 -3.57 3.10 -7.30
N SER A 147 -3.59 3.31 -8.62
CA SER A 147 -2.48 3.73 -9.49
C SER A 147 -1.93 5.12 -9.14
#